data_AF-A0A924MG43-F1
#
_entry.id   AF-A0A924MG43-F1
#
_cell.length_a   1.000
_cell.length_b   1.000
_cell.length_c   1.000
_cell.angle_alpha   90.00
_cell.angle_beta   90.00
_cell.angle_gamma   90.00
#
_symmetry.space_group_name_H-M   'P 1'
#
loop_
_entity.id
_entity.type
_entity.pdbx_description
1 polymer ?
#
loop_
_entity_poly.entity_id
_entity_poly.type
_entity_poly.pdbx_seq_one_letter_code
_entity_poly.pdbx_strand_id
1 'polypeptide(L)'
;MFLIFSFAAYSQTTAEVGGIVFDRDTRFRINRVVVTNLNTQESVFNNTKGEFFIKASIGDILTSKLQGYKRDTLKFAGQTSLIIYLKRLSIPLPEVIFKDSVLSAKAKYEETKKSFNKAVRLGNNKDLISVGPGGAGLSIESIWSSFSREGKNARKLMEIMERDYQNSLVDQIFNKELVRKVTGLKGDKLLIFMINYRPSYAFAVKAKDYDLVYYIKIAFMRFQMNPNLQDISDLRPIEIR
;
A
#
# COMPACT_ATOMS: atom_id res chain seq x y z
N MET A 1 37.69 -63.42 -14.12
CA MET A 1 38.19 -62.25 -14.88
C MET A 1 37.26 -61.08 -14.58
N PHE A 2 37.63 -60.22 -13.62
CA PHE A 2 36.80 -59.08 -13.18
C PHE A 2 37.31 -57.81 -13.87
N LEU A 3 36.46 -57.19 -14.68
CA LEU A 3 36.75 -55.98 -15.45
C LEU A 3 36.39 -54.77 -14.60
N ILE A 4 37.39 -54.03 -14.13
CA ILE A 4 37.21 -52.78 -13.38
C ILE A 4 37.09 -51.64 -14.39
N PHE A 5 35.89 -51.08 -14.52
CA PHE A 5 35.65 -49.84 -15.25
C PHE A 5 36.02 -48.65 -14.36
N SER A 6 37.17 -48.03 -14.62
CA SER A 6 37.53 -46.74 -14.01
C SER A 6 36.76 -45.63 -14.71
N PHE A 7 35.75 -45.09 -14.03
CA PHE A 7 35.15 -43.81 -14.42
C PHE A 7 36.14 -42.69 -14.09
N ALA A 8 36.71 -42.05 -15.11
CA ALA A 8 37.42 -40.79 -14.94
C ALA A 8 36.39 -39.71 -14.60
N ALA A 9 36.35 -39.29 -13.33
CA ALA A 9 35.60 -38.12 -12.92
C ALA A 9 36.33 -36.87 -13.43
N TYR A 10 35.82 -36.26 -14.49
CA TYR A 10 36.25 -34.92 -14.93
C TYR A 10 35.77 -33.91 -13.88
N SER A 11 36.67 -33.54 -12.96
CA SER A 11 36.44 -32.37 -12.11
C SER A 11 36.44 -31.13 -12.99
N GLN A 12 35.30 -30.45 -13.10
CA GLN A 12 35.22 -29.17 -13.80
C GLN A 12 35.97 -28.14 -12.95
N THR A 13 37.03 -27.55 -13.50
CA THR A 13 37.77 -26.48 -12.84
C THR A 13 36.84 -25.28 -12.61
N THR A 14 36.46 -25.04 -11.36
CA THR A 14 35.71 -23.85 -10.93
C THR A 14 36.69 -22.73 -10.60
N ALA A 15 36.54 -21.56 -11.23
CA ALA A 15 37.32 -20.38 -10.90
C ALA A 15 36.53 -19.48 -9.95
N GLU A 16 37.20 -18.83 -8.99
CA GLU A 16 36.59 -17.78 -8.18
C GLU A 16 36.55 -16.49 -9.00
N VAL A 17 35.35 -16.00 -9.28
CA VAL A 17 35.11 -14.79 -10.05
C VAL A 17 34.56 -13.70 -9.14
N GLY A 18 35.19 -12.53 -9.21
CA GLY A 18 34.76 -11.31 -8.52
C GLY A 18 33.80 -10.47 -9.36
N GLY A 19 32.90 -9.74 -8.73
CA GLY A 19 32.02 -8.81 -9.42
C GLY A 19 31.43 -7.73 -8.54
N ILE A 20 30.78 -6.75 -9.17
CA ILE A 20 30.11 -5.63 -8.49
C ILE A 20 28.68 -5.51 -8.99
N VAL A 21 27.75 -5.23 -8.07
CA VAL A 21 26.34 -5.03 -8.39
C VAL A 21 25.96 -3.56 -8.28
N PHE A 22 25.30 -3.06 -9.32
CA PHE A 22 24.81 -1.70 -9.43
C PHE A 22 23.28 -1.68 -9.58
N ASP A 23 22.71 -0.58 -9.12
CA ASP A 23 21.40 -0.13 -9.55
C ASP A 23 21.45 0.31 -11.02
N ARG A 24 20.56 -0.22 -11.86
CA ARG A 24 20.53 0.12 -13.30
C ARG A 24 20.20 1.59 -13.56
N ASP A 25 19.36 2.20 -12.74
CA ASP A 25 18.83 3.54 -12.96
C ASP A 25 19.75 4.59 -12.33
N THR A 26 20.13 4.43 -11.06
CA THR A 26 20.97 5.41 -10.34
C THR A 26 22.46 5.21 -10.56
N ARG A 27 22.87 4.03 -11.07
CA ARG A 27 24.27 3.60 -11.21
C ARG A 27 25.04 3.56 -9.89
N PHE A 28 24.35 3.58 -8.75
CA PHE A 28 24.96 3.39 -7.44
C PHE A 28 25.21 1.91 -7.16
N ARG A 29 26.28 1.63 -6.42
CA ARG A 29 26.55 0.28 -5.93
C ARG A 29 25.50 -0.10 -4.90
N ILE A 30 25.01 -1.33 -4.97
CA ILE A 30 23.95 -1.83 -4.09
C ILE A 30 24.46 -3.04 -3.32
N ASN A 31 24.12 -3.15 -2.04
CA ASN A 31 24.51 -4.26 -1.16
C ASN A 31 23.33 -5.20 -0.88
N ARG A 32 23.58 -6.29 -0.13
CA ARG A 32 22.59 -7.33 0.25
C ARG A 32 22.00 -8.10 -0.94
N VAL A 33 22.68 -8.07 -2.08
CA VAL A 33 22.34 -8.86 -3.25
C VAL A 33 22.82 -10.29 -3.03
N VAL A 34 21.94 -11.25 -3.23
CA VAL A 34 22.29 -12.67 -3.30
C VAL A 34 22.66 -12.99 -4.73
N VAL A 35 23.85 -13.54 -4.93
CA VAL A 35 24.30 -14.11 -6.20
C VAL A 35 24.34 -15.63 -6.06
N THR A 36 23.61 -16.34 -6.90
CA THR A 36 23.48 -17.80 -6.86
C THR A 36 23.95 -18.39 -8.18
N ASN A 37 24.84 -19.36 -8.13
CA ASN A 37 25.15 -20.20 -9.28
C ASN A 37 24.09 -21.31 -9.37
N LEU A 38 23.28 -21.32 -10.44
CA LEU A 38 22.20 -22.28 -10.60
C LEU A 38 22.71 -23.69 -10.92
N ASN A 39 23.93 -23.82 -11.43
CA ASN A 39 24.52 -25.12 -11.74
C ASN A 39 25.01 -25.82 -10.47
N THR A 40 25.68 -25.08 -9.57
CA THR A 40 26.24 -25.64 -8.32
C THR A 40 25.32 -25.45 -7.11
N GLN A 41 24.30 -24.60 -7.22
CA GLN A 41 23.41 -24.12 -6.13
C GLN A 41 24.14 -23.31 -5.04
N GLU A 42 25.42 -22.99 -5.20
CA GLU A 42 26.15 -22.14 -4.28
C GLU A 42 25.63 -20.70 -4.35
N SER A 43 25.53 -20.04 -3.19
CA SER A 43 25.05 -18.67 -3.07
C SER A 43 25.94 -17.84 -2.17
N VAL A 44 26.19 -16.60 -2.57
CA VAL A 44 26.99 -15.63 -1.81
C VAL A 44 26.27 -14.30 -1.72
N PHE A 45 26.52 -13.55 -0.65
CA PHE A 45 26.09 -12.16 -0.53
C PHE A 45 27.22 -11.23 -0.95
N ASN A 46 26.86 -10.11 -1.57
CA ASN A 46 27.81 -9.04 -1.81
C ASN A 46 28.04 -8.18 -0.55
N ASN A 47 29.24 -7.61 -0.44
CA ASN A 47 29.70 -6.84 0.71
C ASN A 47 29.11 -5.41 0.74
N THR A 48 29.51 -4.61 1.74
CA THR A 48 29.07 -3.22 1.90
C THR A 48 29.52 -2.28 0.77
N LYS A 49 30.56 -2.66 0.02
CA LYS A 49 31.06 -1.95 -1.16
C LYS A 49 30.38 -2.39 -2.46
N GLY A 50 29.44 -3.33 -2.40
CA GLY A 50 28.70 -3.88 -3.53
C GLY A 50 29.42 -5.02 -4.27
N GLU A 51 30.56 -5.49 -3.77
CA GLU A 51 31.42 -6.50 -4.39
C GLU A 51 31.07 -7.92 -3.91
N PHE A 52 31.17 -8.92 -4.78
CA PHE A 52 30.97 -10.34 -4.46
C PHE A 52 32.08 -11.20 -5.09
N PHE A 53 32.27 -12.41 -4.54
CA PHE A 53 33.15 -13.44 -5.09
C PHE A 53 32.39 -14.77 -5.08
N ILE A 54 32.31 -15.46 -6.22
CA ILE A 54 31.59 -16.73 -6.36
C ILE A 54 32.39 -17.69 -7.23
N LYS A 55 32.31 -18.99 -6.95
CA LYS A 55 32.88 -20.03 -7.81
C LYS A 55 31.97 -20.30 -9.01
N ALA A 56 32.54 -20.23 -10.21
CA ALA A 56 31.81 -20.50 -11.45
C ALA A 56 32.72 -21.17 -12.50
N SER A 57 32.14 -22.05 -13.31
CA SER A 57 32.76 -22.65 -14.49
C SER A 57 32.14 -22.09 -15.77
N ILE A 58 32.92 -22.06 -16.85
CA ILE A 58 32.46 -21.53 -18.14
C ILE A 58 31.20 -22.29 -18.57
N GLY A 59 30.11 -21.56 -18.79
CA GLY A 59 28.80 -22.11 -19.11
C GLY A 59 27.78 -22.03 -17.96
N ASP A 60 28.22 -21.80 -16.73
CA ASP A 60 27.34 -21.69 -15.56
C ASP A 60 26.41 -20.50 -15.64
N ILE A 61 25.24 -20.63 -15.02
CA ILE A 61 24.23 -19.59 -14.97
C ILE A 61 24.21 -18.98 -13.57
N LEU A 62 24.58 -17.70 -13.49
CA LEU A 62 24.51 -16.92 -12.27
C LEU A 62 23.20 -16.14 -12.24
N THR A 63 22.51 -16.16 -11.11
CA THR A 63 21.34 -15.31 -10.88
C THR A 63 21.57 -14.36 -9.73
N SER A 64 21.13 -13.12 -9.90
CA SER A 64 21.25 -12.08 -8.87
C SER A 64 19.87 -11.63 -8.41
N LYS A 65 19.67 -11.60 -7.10
CA LYS A 65 18.39 -11.31 -6.47
C LYS A 65 18.55 -10.33 -5.31
N LEU A 66 17.70 -9.31 -5.32
CA LEU A 66 17.49 -8.39 -4.22
C LEU A 66 16.00 -8.05 -4.12
N GLN A 67 15.47 -7.93 -2.90
CA GLN A 67 14.08 -7.54 -2.71
C GLN A 67 13.82 -6.16 -3.31
N GLY A 68 12.73 -6.02 -4.09
CA GLY A 68 12.40 -4.76 -4.77
C GLY A 68 13.11 -4.55 -6.12
N TYR A 69 13.91 -5.52 -6.57
CA TYR A 69 14.58 -5.50 -7.89
C TYR A 69 14.14 -6.68 -8.75
N LYS A 70 14.16 -6.49 -10.06
CA LYS A 70 13.95 -7.57 -11.02
C LYS A 70 15.16 -8.50 -10.93
N ARG A 71 14.89 -9.80 -10.76
CA ARG A 71 15.94 -10.83 -10.81
C ARG A 71 16.66 -10.75 -12.16
N ASP A 72 17.99 -10.79 -12.12
CA ASP A 72 18.81 -10.84 -13.32
C ASP A 72 19.50 -12.20 -13.44
N THR A 73 19.88 -12.58 -14.66
CA THR A 73 20.51 -13.86 -14.97
C THR A 73 21.61 -13.66 -15.99
N LEU A 74 22.81 -14.12 -15.67
CA LEU A 74 24.01 -13.96 -16.47
C LEU A 74 24.67 -15.32 -16.68
N LYS A 75 25.00 -15.64 -17.92
CA LYS A 75 25.79 -16.82 -18.25
C LYS A 75 27.27 -16.48 -18.12
N PHE A 76 27.99 -17.22 -17.29
CA PHE A 76 29.43 -17.05 -17.12
C PHE A 76 30.16 -17.59 -18.36
N ALA A 77 30.97 -16.75 -18.98
CA ALA A 77 31.71 -17.07 -20.21
C ALA A 77 33.23 -17.03 -20.00
N GLY A 78 33.70 -17.06 -18.74
CA GLY A 78 35.12 -16.96 -18.41
C GLY A 78 35.64 -15.53 -18.28
N GLN A 79 34.75 -14.56 -18.00
CA GLN A 79 35.17 -13.18 -17.75
C GLN A 79 35.98 -13.07 -16.44
N THR A 80 36.99 -12.20 -16.41
CA THR A 80 37.80 -11.95 -15.20
C THR A 80 37.03 -11.23 -14.08
N SER A 81 36.02 -10.44 -14.45
CA SER A 81 35.19 -9.68 -13.51
C SER A 81 33.77 -9.52 -14.06
N LEU A 82 32.78 -9.47 -13.16
CA LEU A 82 31.36 -9.36 -13.49
C LEU A 82 30.80 -8.01 -13.04
N ILE A 83 30.05 -7.36 -13.92
CA ILE A 83 29.28 -6.15 -13.59
C ILE A 83 27.81 -6.47 -13.81
N ILE A 84 27.02 -6.35 -12.75
CA ILE A 84 25.60 -6.71 -12.76
C ILE A 84 24.77 -5.45 -12.50
N TYR A 85 23.75 -5.22 -13.33
CA TYR A 85 22.84 -4.08 -13.20
C TYR A 85 21.43 -4.57 -12.85
N LEU A 86 21.07 -4.48 -11.57
CA LEU A 86 19.72 -4.80 -11.15
C LEU A 86 18.80 -3.61 -11.44
N LYS A 87 17.74 -3.88 -12.20
CA LYS A 87 16.67 -2.91 -12.44
C LYS A 87 15.71 -2.94 -11.26
N ARG A 88 15.42 -1.78 -10.64
CA ARG A 88 14.35 -1.70 -9.64
C ARG A 88 13.05 -2.20 -10.25
N LEU A 89 12.26 -2.94 -9.48
CA LEU A 89 10.85 -3.09 -9.78
C LEU A 89 10.22 -1.73 -9.46
N SER A 90 10.38 -0.79 -10.39
CA SER A 90 9.74 0.51 -10.40
C SER A 90 8.24 0.29 -10.18
N ILE A 91 7.79 0.37 -8.94
CA ILE A 91 6.48 0.92 -8.62
C ILE A 91 6.78 2.35 -8.14
N PRO A 92 7.06 3.30 -9.04
CA PRO A 92 6.75 4.67 -8.71
C PRO A 92 5.24 4.64 -8.53
N LEU A 93 4.83 4.62 -7.27
CA LEU A 93 3.61 5.30 -6.93
C LEU A 93 3.86 6.75 -7.38
N PRO A 94 3.16 7.26 -8.41
CA PRO A 94 2.96 8.69 -8.48
C PRO A 94 2.54 9.06 -7.08
N GLU A 95 3.21 10.06 -6.53
CA GLU A 95 2.64 10.84 -5.46
C GLU A 95 1.25 11.22 -5.97
N VAL A 96 0.24 10.45 -5.56
CA VAL A 96 -1.12 10.77 -5.90
C VAL A 96 -1.31 12.02 -5.09
N ILE A 97 -1.54 13.13 -5.78
CA ILE A 97 -1.66 14.46 -5.18
C ILE A 97 -2.96 14.43 -4.36
N PHE A 98 -2.93 13.79 -3.19
CA PHE A 98 -4.08 13.66 -2.31
C PHE A 98 -4.29 14.96 -1.55
N LYS A 99 -3.28 15.85 -1.49
CA LYS A 99 -3.39 17.15 -0.82
C LYS A 99 -4.56 17.96 -1.37
N ASP A 100 -4.68 18.09 -2.69
CA ASP A 100 -5.74 18.90 -3.30
C ASP A 100 -7.13 18.29 -3.09
N SER A 101 -7.22 16.95 -3.08
CA SER A 101 -8.48 16.25 -2.78
C SER A 101 -8.88 16.35 -1.30
N VAL A 102 -7.97 16.11 -0.36
CA VAL A 102 -8.25 16.25 1.08
C VAL A 102 -8.59 17.70 1.43
N LEU A 103 -7.91 18.67 0.81
CA LEU A 103 -8.26 20.09 0.89
C LEU A 103 -9.66 20.36 0.34
N SER A 104 -10.09 19.71 -0.74
CA SER A 104 -11.44 19.88 -1.31
C SER A 104 -12.55 19.26 -0.45
N ALA A 105 -12.33 18.08 0.15
CA ALA A 105 -13.29 17.48 1.08
C ALA A 105 -13.43 18.32 2.35
N LYS A 106 -12.31 18.82 2.88
CA LYS A 106 -12.32 19.75 4.02
C LYS A 106 -13.02 21.05 3.68
N ALA A 107 -12.72 21.66 2.54
CA ALA A 107 -13.38 22.88 2.10
C ALA A 107 -14.90 22.71 1.96
N LYS A 108 -15.35 21.62 1.34
CA LYS A 108 -16.77 21.28 1.20
C LYS A 108 -17.46 21.06 2.54
N TYR A 109 -16.80 20.41 3.49
CA TYR A 109 -17.32 20.21 4.85
C TYR A 109 -17.47 21.54 5.59
N GLU A 110 -16.47 22.42 5.51
CA GLU A 110 -16.53 23.75 6.12
C GLU A 110 -17.61 24.64 5.48
N GLU A 111 -17.79 24.57 4.16
CA GLU A 111 -18.89 25.24 3.46
C GLU A 111 -20.26 24.73 3.90
N THR A 112 -20.41 23.40 4.00
CA THR A 112 -21.64 22.76 4.48
C THR A 112 -21.92 23.16 5.94
N LYS A 113 -20.90 23.28 6.79
CA LYS A 113 -21.07 23.81 8.15
C LYS A 113 -21.58 25.25 8.17
N LYS A 114 -21.09 26.10 7.26
CA LYS A 114 -21.55 27.48 7.14
C LYS A 114 -23.02 27.57 6.71
N SER A 115 -23.44 26.74 5.75
CA SER A 115 -24.84 26.71 5.31
C SER A 115 -25.80 26.18 6.38
N PHE A 116 -25.34 25.26 7.25
CA PHE A 116 -26.10 24.72 8.37
C PHE A 116 -25.73 25.33 9.74
N ASN A 117 -25.25 26.59 9.78
CA ASN A 117 -24.77 27.24 11.01
C ASN A 117 -25.74 27.13 12.19
N LYS A 118 -27.05 27.33 11.96
CA LYS A 118 -28.08 27.17 13.00
C LYS A 118 -28.11 25.77 13.61
N ALA A 119 -28.02 24.72 12.78
CA ALA A 119 -27.99 23.35 13.25
C ALA A 119 -26.64 23.00 13.90
N VAL A 120 -25.52 23.53 13.39
CA VAL A 120 -24.20 23.37 14.02
C VAL A 120 -24.18 24.00 15.42
N ARG A 121 -24.80 25.17 15.60
CA ARG A 121 -24.96 25.82 16.92
C ARG A 121 -25.86 25.02 17.85
N LEU A 122 -27.02 24.56 17.38
CA LEU A 122 -27.98 23.79 18.17
C LEU A 122 -27.52 22.37 18.50
N GLY A 123 -26.64 21.79 17.68
CA GLY A 123 -26.11 20.43 17.88
C GLY A 123 -24.78 20.37 18.66
N ASN A 124 -24.03 21.47 18.70
CA ASN A 124 -22.80 21.58 19.49
C ASN A 124 -23.12 21.92 20.95
N ASN A 125 -23.27 20.88 21.78
CA ASN A 125 -23.39 21.04 23.23
C ASN A 125 -22.05 21.36 23.93
N LYS A 126 -21.01 21.77 23.19
CA LYS A 126 -19.68 22.00 23.78
C LYS A 126 -19.61 23.31 24.57
N ASP A 127 -20.55 24.23 24.33
CA ASP A 127 -20.77 25.46 25.10
C ASP A 127 -21.88 25.29 26.13
N LEU A 128 -21.88 24.16 26.86
CA LEU A 128 -22.80 23.98 27.99
C LEU A 128 -22.54 25.01 29.11
N ILE A 129 -21.32 25.55 29.18
CA ILE A 129 -20.91 26.56 30.16
C ILE A 129 -20.62 27.87 29.39
N SER A 130 -21.50 28.86 29.48
CA SER A 130 -21.17 30.22 29.02
C SER A 130 -20.50 30.98 30.14
N VAL A 131 -19.32 31.55 29.86
CA VAL A 131 -18.64 32.48 30.76
C VAL A 131 -19.11 33.89 30.41
N GLY A 132 -19.84 34.52 31.31
CA GLY A 132 -20.28 35.92 31.19
C GLY A 132 -19.63 36.81 32.26
N PRO A 133 -19.83 38.14 32.19
CA PRO A 133 -19.23 39.09 33.13
C PRO A 133 -19.58 38.85 34.62
N GLY A 134 -20.56 37.99 34.92
CA GLY A 134 -21.00 37.63 36.28
C GLY A 134 -20.71 36.19 36.73
N GLY A 135 -19.91 35.40 35.99
CA GLY A 135 -19.52 34.03 36.37
C GLY A 135 -19.82 32.96 35.32
N ALA A 136 -19.52 31.70 35.66
CA ALA A 136 -19.78 30.52 34.82
C ALA A 136 -21.16 29.92 35.14
N GLY A 137 -22.04 29.85 34.15
CA GLY A 137 -23.38 29.28 34.28
C GLY A 137 -23.82 28.49 33.05
N LEU A 138 -24.78 27.58 33.24
CA LEU A 138 -25.41 26.86 32.13
C LEU A 138 -26.30 27.83 31.33
N SER A 139 -26.06 27.98 30.03
CA SER A 139 -26.90 28.83 29.18
C SER A 139 -28.29 28.21 28.98
N ILE A 140 -29.36 29.00 29.10
CA ILE A 140 -30.75 28.53 28.89
C ILE A 140 -30.92 27.92 27.48
N GLU A 141 -30.22 28.45 26.48
CA GLU A 141 -30.18 27.93 25.11
C GLU A 141 -29.51 26.55 25.00
N SER A 142 -28.50 26.24 25.83
CA SER A 142 -27.79 24.95 25.81
C SER A 142 -28.60 23.84 26.50
N ILE A 143 -29.40 24.19 27.50
CA ILE A 143 -30.40 23.28 28.11
C ILE A 143 -31.55 23.02 27.11
N TRP A 144 -32.11 24.07 26.50
CA TRP A 144 -33.20 23.94 25.52
C TRP A 144 -32.80 23.08 24.31
N SER A 145 -31.64 23.32 23.70
CA SER A 145 -31.11 22.49 22.60
C SER A 145 -30.80 21.05 23.02
N SER A 146 -30.44 20.80 24.27
CA SER A 146 -30.21 19.44 24.76
C SER A 146 -31.48 18.59 24.81
N PHE A 147 -32.63 19.18 25.14
CA PHE A 147 -33.91 18.47 25.31
C PHE A 147 -34.92 18.64 24.16
N SER A 148 -34.82 19.72 23.39
CA SER A 148 -35.74 20.04 22.28
C SER A 148 -35.63 19.04 21.12
N ARG A 149 -36.72 18.89 20.35
CA ARG A 149 -36.76 18.07 19.13
C ARG A 149 -35.81 18.64 18.07
N GLU A 150 -35.73 19.96 18.01
CA GLU A 150 -34.87 20.73 17.13
C GLU A 150 -33.40 20.45 17.39
N GLY A 151 -32.96 20.43 18.65
CA GLY A 151 -31.59 20.10 19.00
C GLY A 151 -31.24 18.62 18.83
N LYS A 152 -32.20 17.70 19.02
CA LYS A 152 -32.04 16.27 18.65
C LYS A 152 -31.80 16.10 17.14
N ASN A 153 -32.61 16.78 16.32
CA ASN A 153 -32.47 16.75 14.86
C ASN A 153 -31.16 17.39 14.40
N ALA A 154 -30.75 18.49 15.05
CA ALA A 154 -29.47 19.15 14.78
C ALA A 154 -28.27 18.24 15.07
N ARG A 155 -28.27 17.52 16.21
CA ARG A 155 -27.24 16.52 16.53
C ARG A 155 -27.20 15.39 15.50
N LYS A 156 -28.36 14.91 15.05
CA LYS A 156 -28.42 13.87 14.02
C LYS A 156 -27.86 14.36 12.69
N LEU A 157 -28.17 15.59 12.29
CA LEU A 157 -27.60 16.21 11.10
C LEU A 157 -26.07 16.33 11.21
N MET A 158 -25.54 16.75 12.37
CA MET A 158 -24.09 16.83 12.60
C MET A 158 -23.41 15.46 12.51
N GLU A 159 -24.02 14.41 13.06
CA GLU A 159 -23.52 13.03 12.94
C GLU A 159 -23.45 12.58 11.47
N ILE A 160 -24.49 12.88 10.68
CA ILE A 160 -24.53 12.58 9.25
C ILE A 160 -23.43 13.36 8.51
N MET A 161 -23.31 14.67 8.75
CA MET A 161 -22.28 15.52 8.13
C MET A 161 -20.87 15.04 8.44
N GLU A 162 -20.62 14.64 9.68
CA GLU A 162 -19.32 14.09 10.10
C GLU A 162 -19.04 12.75 9.42
N ARG A 163 -20.05 11.85 9.36
CA ARG A 163 -19.93 10.57 8.67
C ARG A 163 -19.63 10.76 7.19
N ASP A 164 -20.33 11.67 6.53
CA ASP A 164 -20.17 11.94 5.11
C ASP A 164 -18.79 12.56 4.82
N TYR A 165 -18.31 13.44 5.68
CA TYR A 165 -16.94 13.96 5.61
C TYR A 165 -15.89 12.86 5.73
N GLN A 166 -16.00 12.00 6.75
CA GLN A 166 -15.09 10.86 6.94
C GLN A 166 -15.13 9.90 5.75
N ASN A 167 -16.32 9.63 5.21
CA ASN A 167 -16.46 8.79 4.02
C ASN A 167 -15.79 9.41 2.80
N SER A 168 -16.01 10.70 2.55
CA SER A 168 -15.37 11.42 1.45
C SER A 168 -13.85 11.37 1.55
N LEU A 169 -13.27 11.52 2.75
CA LEU A 169 -11.83 11.42 2.94
C LEU A 169 -11.29 10.03 2.60
N VAL A 170 -11.99 8.98 3.04
CA VAL A 170 -11.61 7.61 2.70
C VAL A 170 -11.70 7.36 1.20
N ASP A 171 -12.76 7.83 0.53
CA ASP A 171 -12.93 7.63 -0.92
C ASP A 171 -11.87 8.37 -1.75
N GLN A 172 -11.41 9.51 -1.25
CA GLN A 172 -10.32 10.26 -1.88
C GLN A 172 -8.99 9.53 -1.77
N ILE A 173 -8.65 9.04 -0.56
CA ILE A 173 -7.41 8.31 -0.28
C ILE A 173 -7.42 6.93 -0.96
N PHE A 174 -8.53 6.20 -0.83
CA PHE A 174 -8.76 4.87 -1.40
C PHE A 174 -9.63 4.99 -2.66
N ASN A 175 -9.10 5.62 -3.70
CA ASN A 175 -9.82 5.83 -4.96
C ASN A 175 -9.62 4.71 -5.99
N LYS A 176 -10.49 4.69 -7.01
CA LYS A 176 -10.50 3.69 -8.10
C LYS A 176 -9.16 3.63 -8.84
N GLU A 177 -8.50 4.76 -9.05
CA GLU A 177 -7.27 4.83 -9.82
C GLU A 177 -6.10 4.17 -9.08
N LEU A 178 -5.93 4.48 -7.79
CA LEU A 178 -4.94 3.88 -6.93
C LEU A 178 -5.13 2.36 -6.88
N VAL A 179 -6.35 1.91 -6.58
CA VAL A 179 -6.65 0.48 -6.45
C VAL A 179 -6.42 -0.24 -7.77
N ARG A 180 -6.86 0.32 -8.90
CA ARG A 180 -6.60 -0.22 -10.24
C ARG A 180 -5.11 -0.30 -10.54
N LYS A 181 -4.34 0.73 -10.17
CA LYS A 181 -2.89 0.75 -10.39
C LYS A 181 -2.17 -0.33 -9.59
N VAL A 182 -2.59 -0.58 -8.35
CA VAL A 182 -1.94 -1.57 -7.47
C VAL A 182 -2.37 -3.00 -7.80
N THR A 183 -3.63 -3.23 -8.12
CA THR A 183 -4.21 -4.57 -8.28
C THR A 183 -4.42 -5.00 -9.74
N GLY A 184 -4.49 -4.05 -10.67
CA GLY A 184 -4.86 -4.31 -12.07
C GLY A 184 -6.35 -4.58 -12.30
N LEU A 185 -7.19 -4.54 -11.26
CA LEU A 185 -8.63 -4.80 -11.36
C LEU A 185 -9.34 -3.73 -12.22
N LYS A 186 -10.36 -4.17 -12.97
CA LYS A 186 -11.17 -3.35 -13.87
C LYS A 186 -12.65 -3.74 -13.78
N GLY A 187 -13.53 -2.82 -14.22
CA GLY A 187 -14.97 -3.05 -14.28
C GLY A 187 -15.56 -3.43 -12.92
N ASP A 188 -16.47 -4.39 -12.92
CA ASP A 188 -17.20 -4.81 -11.72
C ASP A 188 -16.26 -5.33 -10.64
N LYS A 189 -15.26 -6.14 -11.00
CA LYS A 189 -14.29 -6.68 -10.02
C LYS A 189 -13.57 -5.60 -9.22
N LEU A 190 -13.32 -4.43 -9.82
CA LEU A 190 -12.74 -3.28 -9.12
C LEU A 190 -13.73 -2.69 -8.11
N LEU A 191 -14.99 -2.50 -8.51
CA LEU A 191 -16.04 -1.98 -7.62
C LEU A 191 -16.28 -2.91 -6.43
N ILE A 192 -16.40 -4.20 -6.72
CA ILE A 192 -16.58 -5.27 -5.74
C ILE A 192 -15.45 -5.26 -4.71
N PHE A 193 -14.21 -5.23 -5.19
CA PHE A 193 -13.04 -5.15 -4.33
C PHE A 193 -13.08 -3.90 -3.44
N MET A 194 -13.41 -2.75 -4.02
CA MET A 194 -13.44 -1.49 -3.28
C MET A 194 -14.52 -1.45 -2.20
N ILE A 195 -15.68 -2.07 -2.45
CA ILE A 195 -16.77 -2.18 -1.46
C ILE A 195 -16.34 -3.11 -0.31
N ASN A 196 -15.83 -4.29 -0.65
CA ASN A 196 -15.55 -5.33 0.34
C ASN A 196 -14.28 -5.08 1.16
N TYR A 197 -13.30 -4.38 0.59
CA TYR A 197 -11.99 -4.14 1.20
C TYR A 197 -11.72 -2.65 1.43
N ARG A 198 -12.78 -1.89 1.69
CA ARG A 198 -12.66 -0.47 2.04
C ARG A 198 -11.96 -0.32 3.40
N PRO A 199 -10.87 0.47 3.50
CA PRO A 199 -10.21 0.72 4.77
C PRO A 199 -11.09 1.57 5.71
N SER A 200 -10.81 1.50 7.01
CA SER A 200 -11.45 2.38 7.99
C SER A 200 -10.92 3.80 7.89
N TYR A 201 -11.73 4.78 8.30
CA TYR A 201 -11.33 6.18 8.37
C TYR A 201 -10.03 6.38 9.16
N ALA A 202 -9.96 5.80 10.37
CA ALA A 202 -8.80 5.93 11.26
C ALA A 202 -7.49 5.41 10.66
N PHE A 203 -7.56 4.36 9.83
CA PHE A 203 -6.41 3.87 9.09
C PHE A 203 -6.08 4.80 7.92
N ALA A 204 -7.07 5.14 7.09
CA ALA A 204 -6.87 5.92 5.87
C ALA A 204 -6.17 7.26 6.13
N VAL A 205 -6.58 8.00 7.18
CA VAL A 205 -6.00 9.31 7.49
C VAL A 205 -4.60 9.26 8.11
N LYS A 206 -4.19 8.11 8.66
CA LYS A 206 -2.88 7.92 9.30
C LYS A 206 -1.87 7.21 8.39
N ALA A 207 -2.37 6.43 7.45
CA ALA A 207 -1.55 5.63 6.55
C ALA A 207 -0.68 6.53 5.68
N LYS A 208 0.60 6.21 5.59
CA LYS A 208 1.45 6.74 4.52
C LYS A 208 1.17 5.98 3.23
N ASP A 209 1.62 6.53 2.10
CA ASP A 209 1.43 5.92 0.78
C ASP A 209 1.88 4.45 0.73
N TYR A 210 3.01 4.14 1.36
CA TYR A 210 3.52 2.77 1.43
C TYR A 210 2.56 1.83 2.19
N ASP A 211 2.05 2.27 3.34
CA ASP A 211 1.17 1.47 4.19
C ASP A 211 -0.16 1.19 3.50
N LEU A 212 -0.70 2.20 2.80
CA LEU A 212 -1.93 2.08 2.02
C LEU A 212 -1.77 1.08 0.87
N VAL A 213 -0.65 1.14 0.15
CA VAL A 213 -0.36 0.20 -0.95
C VAL A 213 -0.14 -1.22 -0.43
N TYR A 214 0.57 -1.36 0.68
CA TYR A 214 0.77 -2.64 1.33
C TYR A 214 -0.58 -3.25 1.75
N TYR A 215 -1.45 -2.43 2.36
CA TYR A 215 -2.83 -2.83 2.69
C TYR A 215 -3.59 -3.32 1.45
N ILE A 216 -3.57 -2.56 0.34
CA ILE A 216 -4.25 -2.93 -0.90
C ILE A 216 -3.73 -4.27 -1.43
N LYS A 217 -2.42 -4.53 -1.39
CA LYS A 217 -1.83 -5.80 -1.83
C LYS A 217 -2.29 -6.98 -0.98
N ILE A 218 -2.32 -6.82 0.34
CA ILE A 218 -2.79 -7.86 1.27
C ILE A 218 -4.28 -8.13 1.06
N ALA A 219 -5.08 -7.08 0.94
CA ALA A 219 -6.51 -7.19 0.64
C ALA A 219 -6.74 -7.88 -0.71
N PHE A 220 -5.94 -7.56 -1.72
CA PHE A 220 -6.03 -8.17 -3.04
C PHE A 220 -5.72 -9.66 -3.01
N MET A 221 -4.69 -10.08 -2.26
CA MET A 221 -4.43 -11.51 -2.06
C MET A 221 -5.63 -12.22 -1.42
N ARG A 222 -6.28 -11.61 -0.43
CA ARG A 222 -7.51 -12.15 0.18
C ARG A 222 -8.67 -12.23 -0.82
N PHE A 223 -8.83 -11.21 -1.65
CA PHE A 223 -9.84 -11.18 -2.71
C PHE A 223 -9.63 -12.28 -3.75
N GLN A 224 -8.37 -12.57 -4.12
CA GLN A 224 -8.05 -13.66 -5.05
C GLN A 224 -8.23 -15.04 -4.41
N MET A 225 -7.98 -15.18 -3.11
CA MET A 225 -8.20 -16.43 -2.37
C MET A 225 -9.68 -16.77 -2.21
N ASN A 226 -10.57 -15.76 -2.24
CA ASN A 226 -12.01 -15.96 -2.13
C ASN A 226 -12.76 -15.10 -3.17
N PRO A 227 -12.75 -15.50 -4.46
CA PRO A 227 -13.34 -14.71 -5.55
C PRO A 227 -14.85 -14.52 -5.43
N ASN A 228 -15.54 -15.39 -4.68
CA ASN A 228 -16.99 -15.47 -4.55
C ASN A 228 -17.54 -14.79 -3.28
N LEU A 229 -16.87 -13.78 -2.72
CA LEU A 229 -17.40 -13.00 -1.59
C LEU A 229 -18.65 -12.14 -1.94
N GLN A 230 -19.17 -12.27 -3.16
CA GLN A 230 -20.37 -11.60 -3.63
C GLN A 230 -21.18 -12.48 -4.58
N ASP A 231 -21.84 -13.51 -4.05
CA ASP A 231 -23.17 -13.80 -4.62
C ASP A 231 -24.15 -12.79 -4.01
N ILE A 232 -24.26 -11.63 -4.66
CA ILE A 232 -25.29 -10.61 -4.36
C ILE A 232 -26.53 -10.79 -5.24
N SER A 233 -26.56 -11.84 -6.07
CA SER A 233 -27.75 -12.23 -6.85
C SER A 233 -28.93 -12.58 -5.93
N ASP A 234 -28.63 -12.97 -4.69
CA ASP A 234 -29.60 -13.31 -3.65
C ASP A 234 -30.11 -12.11 -2.82
N LEU A 235 -29.56 -10.90 -3.02
CA LEU A 235 -30.04 -9.72 -2.31
C LEU A 235 -31.36 -9.25 -2.90
N ARG A 236 -32.46 -9.62 -2.24
CA ARG A 236 -33.80 -9.09 -2.56
C ARG A 236 -33.81 -7.57 -2.31
N PRO A 237 -34.42 -6.77 -3.20
CA PRO A 237 -34.60 -5.35 -2.95
C PRO A 237 -35.39 -5.15 -1.65
N ILE A 238 -34.99 -4.15 -0.86
CA ILE A 238 -35.75 -3.72 0.32
C ILE A 238 -37.02 -3.05 -0.20
N GLU A 239 -38.18 -3.68 0.00
CA GLU A 239 -39.47 -3.04 -0.26
C GLU A 239 -39.65 -1.88 0.72
N ILE A 240 -39.65 -0.67 0.17
CA ILE A 240 -39.94 0.55 0.92
C ILE A 240 -41.46 0.65 0.99
N ARG A 241 -42.01 0.54 2.21
CA ARG A 241 -43.44 0.73 2.50
C ARG A 241 -43.78 2.19 2.68
#